data_AF-A0A6A3VCI0-F1
#
_entry.id   AF-A0A6A3VCI0-F1
#
_cell.length_a   1.000
_cell.length_b   1.000
_cell.length_c   1.000
_cell.angle_alpha   90.00
_cell.angle_beta   90.00
_cell.angle_gamma   90.00
#
_symmetry.space_group_name_H-M   'P 1'
#
loop_
_entity.id
_entity.type
_entity.pdbx_description
1 polymer ?
#
loop_
_entity_poly.entity_id
_entity_poly.type
_entity_poly.pdbx_seq_one_letter_code
_entity_poly.pdbx_strand_id
1 'polypeptide(L)'
;MHLSNPSDPIRVRKSARVYPPPEIAVAAVKEDTIARLEQFLEGLQGDDSTARDLATDWDALKVDIRKATLAITKQRRKAARATYKQRLRQLLRQEQRLRAAAASQPPTVGSITDNFAVLSLTDGDGGTPLARVRDAINTCIKHRTVAK
;
A
#
# COMPACT_ATOMS: atom_id res chain seq x y z
N MET A 1 -35.51 -14.81 -38.15
CA MET A 1 -34.20 -14.15 -38.34
C MET A 1 -33.41 -14.29 -37.06
N HIS A 2 -32.40 -15.17 -37.02
CA HIS A 2 -31.47 -15.24 -35.89
C HIS A 2 -30.28 -14.34 -36.19
N LEU A 3 -30.09 -13.31 -35.36
CA LEU A 3 -28.91 -12.45 -35.41
C LEU A 3 -27.69 -13.26 -34.99
N SER A 4 -26.87 -13.68 -35.96
CA SER A 4 -25.58 -14.30 -35.69
C SER A 4 -24.65 -13.26 -35.06
N ASN A 5 -24.04 -13.60 -33.92
CA ASN A 5 -23.08 -12.75 -33.23
C ASN A 5 -21.84 -12.55 -34.15
N PRO A 6 -21.34 -11.31 -34.33
CA PRO A 6 -20.22 -11.05 -35.24
C PRO A 6 -18.93 -11.78 -34.81
N SER A 7 -18.20 -12.29 -35.80
CA SER A 7 -16.97 -13.09 -35.63
C SER A 7 -15.84 -12.32 -34.91
N ASP A 8 -15.86 -10.99 -34.99
CA ASP A 8 -14.90 -10.11 -34.32
C ASP A 8 -15.61 -8.96 -33.59
N PRO A 9 -15.96 -9.12 -32.29
CA PRO A 9 -16.62 -8.08 -31.54
C PRO A 9 -15.63 -6.97 -31.17
N ILE A 10 -15.97 -5.73 -31.49
CA ILE A 10 -15.25 -4.55 -30.99
C ILE A 10 -15.27 -4.57 -29.46
N ARG A 11 -14.11 -4.85 -28.85
CA ARG A 11 -13.95 -4.91 -27.39
C ARG A 11 -13.77 -3.50 -26.83
N VAL A 12 -14.88 -2.84 -26.52
CA VAL A 12 -14.85 -1.56 -25.81
C VAL A 12 -14.45 -1.80 -24.34
N ARG A 13 -13.22 -1.45 -23.98
CA ARG A 13 -12.73 -1.57 -22.60
C ARG A 13 -13.41 -0.51 -21.74
N LYS A 14 -14.36 -0.94 -20.90
CA LYS A 14 -14.96 -0.07 -19.89
C LYS A 14 -13.85 0.50 -19.00
N SER A 15 -13.91 1.81 -18.81
CA SER A 15 -12.96 2.48 -17.95
C SER A 15 -13.14 1.97 -16.51
N ALA A 16 -12.07 1.50 -15.87
CA ALA A 16 -12.07 1.03 -14.48
C ALA A 16 -12.71 2.04 -13.51
N ARG A 17 -13.74 1.65 -12.75
CA ARG A 17 -14.38 2.52 -11.76
C ARG A 17 -13.32 3.20 -10.88
N VAL A 18 -13.39 4.52 -10.81
CA VAL A 18 -12.59 5.32 -9.87
C VAL A 18 -13.26 5.14 -8.51
N TYR A 19 -12.93 4.04 -7.82
CA TYR A 19 -13.27 3.89 -6.42
C TYR A 19 -12.51 4.95 -5.62
N PRO A 20 -13.06 5.43 -4.48
CA PRO A 20 -12.26 6.21 -3.56
C PRO A 20 -10.95 5.47 -3.27
N PRO A 21 -9.80 6.17 -3.25
CA PRO A 21 -8.53 5.54 -2.97
C PRO A 21 -8.58 4.84 -1.61
N PRO A 22 -7.92 3.67 -1.46
CA PRO A 22 -7.89 3.00 -0.16
C PRO A 22 -7.19 3.88 0.88
N GLU A 23 -7.52 3.74 2.17
CA GLU A 23 -7.03 4.60 3.26
C GLU A 23 -5.51 4.84 3.21
N ILE A 24 -4.73 3.79 2.93
CA ILE A 24 -3.26 3.83 2.79
C ILE A 24 -2.72 4.80 1.72
N ALA A 25 -3.58 5.26 0.83
CA ALA A 25 -3.24 6.12 -0.31
C ALA A 25 -4.03 7.44 -0.32
N VAL A 26 -5.06 7.63 0.52
CA VAL A 26 -5.94 8.82 0.50
C VAL A 26 -5.14 10.12 0.58
N ALA A 27 -4.27 10.25 1.58
CA ALA A 27 -3.49 11.47 1.78
C ALA A 27 -2.59 11.79 0.56
N ALA A 28 -1.88 10.78 0.06
CA ALA A 28 -0.97 10.94 -1.08
C ALA A 28 -1.71 11.25 -2.39
N VAL A 29 -2.89 10.64 -2.60
CA VAL A 29 -3.73 10.94 -3.78
C VAL A 29 -4.28 12.36 -3.69
N LYS A 30 -4.71 12.79 -2.50
CA LYS A 30 -5.21 14.16 -2.27
C LYS A 30 -4.13 15.20 -2.58
N GLU A 31 -2.93 15.01 -2.05
CA GLU A 31 -1.77 15.88 -2.28
C GLU A 31 -1.42 15.99 -3.78
N ASP A 32 -1.27 14.86 -4.48
CA ASP A 32 -0.98 14.84 -5.92
C ASP A 32 -2.12 15.47 -6.74
N THR A 33 -3.39 15.26 -6.34
CA THR A 33 -4.54 15.87 -7.03
C THR A 33 -4.55 17.39 -6.87
N ILE A 34 -4.30 17.91 -5.66
CA ILE A 34 -4.24 19.35 -5.40
C ILE A 34 -3.12 19.98 -6.22
N ALA A 35 -1.91 19.44 -6.18
CA ALA A 35 -0.78 19.97 -6.93
C ALA A 35 -1.04 20.04 -8.45
N ARG A 36 -1.71 19.03 -9.01
CA ARG A 36 -2.10 19.02 -10.43
C ARG A 36 -3.15 20.08 -10.76
N LEU A 37 -4.12 20.30 -9.87
CA LEU A 37 -5.14 21.32 -10.05
C LEU A 37 -4.55 22.72 -9.95
N GLU A 38 -3.61 22.94 -9.03
CA GLU A 38 -2.84 24.20 -8.92
C GLU A 38 -2.04 24.45 -10.19
N GLN A 39 -1.28 23.46 -10.67
CA GLN A 39 -0.53 23.55 -11.91
C GLN A 39 -1.43 23.84 -13.13
N PHE A 40 -2.60 23.20 -13.19
CA PHE A 40 -3.57 23.46 -14.25
C PHE A 40 -4.09 24.90 -14.18
N LEU A 41 -4.42 25.38 -12.97
CA LEU A 41 -4.89 26.74 -12.75
C LEU A 41 -3.83 27.80 -13.12
N GLU A 42 -2.56 27.57 -12.81
CA GLU A 42 -1.45 28.43 -13.23
C GLU A 42 -1.36 28.52 -14.77
N GLY A 43 -1.52 27.39 -15.46
CA GLY A 43 -1.52 27.34 -16.92
C GLY A 43 -2.66 28.17 -17.55
N LEU A 44 -3.82 28.25 -16.89
CA LEU A 44 -4.96 29.03 -17.36
C LEU A 44 -4.75 30.55 -17.26
N GLN A 45 -3.91 31.02 -16.34
CA GLN A 45 -3.73 32.46 -16.09
C GLN A 45 -2.85 33.17 -17.13
N GLY A 46 -2.19 32.42 -18.02
CA GLY A 46 -1.25 32.96 -19.01
C GLY A 46 -1.60 32.68 -20.47
N ASP A 47 -2.76 32.10 -20.77
CA ASP A 47 -3.00 31.44 -22.06
C ASP A 47 -4.24 32.00 -22.79
N ASP A 48 -4.07 32.41 -24.04
CA ASP A 48 -5.13 32.91 -24.94
C ASP A 48 -5.92 31.75 -25.58
N SER A 49 -6.02 30.64 -24.86
CA SER A 49 -6.60 29.38 -25.31
C SER A 49 -8.10 29.49 -25.55
N THR A 50 -8.59 28.87 -26.63
CA THR A 50 -10.03 28.86 -26.90
C THR A 50 -10.76 27.93 -25.93
N ALA A 51 -12.07 28.13 -25.75
CA ALA A 51 -12.90 27.26 -24.91
C ALA A 51 -12.83 25.77 -25.29
N ARG A 52 -12.56 25.47 -26.57
CA ARG A 52 -12.40 24.09 -27.06
C ARG A 52 -11.08 23.47 -26.58
N ASP A 53 -10.01 24.25 -26.58
CA ASP A 53 -8.69 23.79 -26.16
C ASP A 53 -8.72 23.50 -24.65
N LEU A 54 -9.29 24.43 -23.88
CA LEU A 54 -9.51 24.26 -22.43
C LEU A 54 -10.34 23.01 -22.07
N ALA A 55 -11.39 22.72 -22.84
CA ALA A 55 -12.19 21.51 -22.63
C ALA A 55 -11.38 20.23 -22.89
N THR A 56 -10.51 20.26 -23.91
CA THR A 56 -9.62 19.14 -24.25
C THR A 56 -8.57 18.92 -23.16
N ASP A 57 -7.97 19.99 -22.67
CA ASP A 57 -6.96 19.92 -21.60
C ASP A 57 -7.57 19.49 -20.27
N TRP A 58 -8.80 19.92 -19.98
CA TRP A 58 -9.55 19.44 -18.82
C TRP A 58 -9.81 17.93 -18.88
N ASP A 59 -10.17 17.40 -20.06
CA ASP A 59 -10.33 15.96 -20.25
C ASP A 59 -9.01 15.21 -20.08
N ALA A 60 -7.91 15.74 -20.60
CA ALA A 60 -6.58 15.19 -20.41
C ALA A 60 -6.16 15.16 -18.93
N LEU A 61 -6.38 16.26 -18.20
CA LEU A 61 -6.11 16.37 -16.77
C LEU A 61 -6.86 15.30 -15.97
N LYS A 62 -8.16 15.10 -16.23
CA LYS A 62 -8.96 14.07 -15.54
C LYS A 62 -8.41 12.66 -15.79
N VAL A 63 -7.98 12.38 -17.03
CA VAL A 63 -7.35 11.10 -17.37
C VAL A 63 -6.04 10.92 -16.61
N ASP A 64 -5.23 11.97 -16.48
CA ASP A 64 -3.95 11.90 -15.82
C ASP A 64 -4.05 11.80 -14.29
N ILE A 65 -4.96 12.55 -13.66
CA ILE A 65 -5.31 12.38 -12.23
C ILE A 65 -5.66 10.93 -11.94
N ARG A 66 -6.46 10.31 -12.81
CA ARG A 66 -6.84 8.91 -12.67
C ARG A 66 -5.65 7.95 -12.78
N LYS A 67 -4.76 8.14 -13.77
CA LYS A 67 -3.56 7.33 -13.92
C LYS A 67 -2.66 7.47 -12.69
N ALA A 68 -2.44 8.70 -12.22
CA ALA A 68 -1.64 9.00 -11.05
C ALA A 68 -2.22 8.34 -9.78
N THR A 69 -3.53 8.45 -9.57
CA THR A 69 -4.24 7.79 -8.46
C THR A 69 -3.99 6.29 -8.42
N LEU A 70 -4.07 5.61 -9.59
CA LEU A 70 -3.80 4.17 -9.69
C LEU A 70 -2.34 3.84 -9.42
N ALA A 71 -1.41 4.66 -9.92
CA ALA A 71 0.03 4.48 -9.70
C ALA A 71 0.40 4.64 -8.21
N ILE A 72 -0.07 5.71 -7.56
CA ILE A 72 0.13 5.98 -6.14
C ILE A 72 -0.42 4.83 -5.31
N THR A 73 -1.66 4.40 -5.58
CA THR A 73 -2.28 3.28 -4.89
C THR A 73 -1.46 1.99 -5.02
N LYS A 74 -0.98 1.68 -6.22
CA LYS A 74 -0.12 0.52 -6.48
C LYS A 74 1.20 0.61 -5.70
N GLN A 75 1.83 1.78 -5.69
CA GLN A 75 3.08 2.02 -4.96
C GLN A 75 2.89 1.88 -3.45
N ARG A 76 1.85 2.48 -2.88
CA ARG A 76 1.53 2.39 -1.45
C ARG A 76 1.22 0.96 -1.02
N ARG A 77 0.45 0.20 -1.82
CA ARG A 77 0.23 -1.24 -1.60
C ARG A 77 1.53 -2.04 -1.63
N LYS A 78 2.43 -1.75 -2.58
CA LYS A 78 3.74 -2.42 -2.67
C LYS A 78 4.60 -2.12 -1.44
N ALA A 79 4.65 -0.86 -1.02
CA ALA A 79 5.40 -0.43 0.17
C ALA A 79 4.86 -1.09 1.45
N ALA A 80 3.55 -1.01 1.68
CA ALA A 80 2.90 -1.66 2.83
C ALA A 80 3.17 -3.18 2.87
N ARG A 81 3.10 -3.86 1.72
CA ARG A 81 3.44 -5.29 1.63
C ARG A 81 4.91 -5.56 1.94
N ALA A 82 5.82 -4.71 1.49
CA ALA A 82 7.25 -4.85 1.76
C ALA A 82 7.54 -4.72 3.25
N THR A 83 6.99 -3.69 3.91
CA THR A 83 7.10 -3.47 5.35
C THR A 83 6.50 -4.64 6.14
N TYR A 84 5.31 -5.11 5.77
CA TYR A 84 4.69 -6.30 6.37
C TYR A 84 5.60 -7.53 6.27
N LYS A 85 6.11 -7.84 5.06
CA LYS A 85 6.98 -8.99 4.85
C LYS A 85 8.30 -8.87 5.62
N GLN A 86 8.84 -7.66 5.74
CA GLN A 86 10.05 -7.42 6.52
C GLN A 86 9.80 -7.66 8.00
N ARG A 87 8.74 -7.07 8.55
CA ARG A 87 8.36 -7.24 9.96
C ARG A 87 8.08 -8.70 10.30
N LEU A 88 7.32 -9.41 9.46
CA LEU A 88 7.04 -10.84 9.68
C LEU A 88 8.32 -11.68 9.63
N ARG A 89 9.23 -11.45 8.68
CA ARG A 89 10.53 -12.14 8.62
C ARG A 89 11.40 -11.86 9.84
N GLN A 90 11.31 -10.66 10.41
CA GLN A 90 12.03 -10.32 11.64
C GLN A 90 11.45 -11.07 12.83
N LEU A 91 10.13 -11.05 13.01
CA LEU A 91 9.45 -11.75 14.10
C LEU A 91 9.66 -13.28 14.05
N LEU A 92 9.59 -13.89 12.86
CA LEU A 92 9.86 -15.33 12.71
C LEU A 92 11.30 -15.72 13.08
N ARG A 93 12.27 -14.85 12.75
CA ARG A 93 13.67 -15.05 13.16
C ARG A 93 13.83 -14.94 14.68
N GLN A 94 13.16 -13.99 15.30
CA GLN A 94 13.14 -13.85 16.76
C GLN A 94 12.52 -15.08 17.43
N GLU A 95 11.40 -15.60 16.92
CA GLU A 95 10.77 -16.81 17.45
C GLU A 95 11.71 -18.02 17.37
N GLN A 96 12.35 -18.24 16.21
CA GLN A 96 13.27 -19.36 16.02
C GLN A 96 14.46 -19.28 16.98
N ARG A 97 14.99 -18.08 17.24
CA ARG A 97 16.10 -17.87 18.17
C ARG A 97 15.69 -18.04 19.62
N LEU A 98 14.50 -17.60 20.01
CA LEU A 98 13.99 -17.85 21.37
C LEU A 98 13.78 -19.34 21.63
N ARG A 99 13.34 -20.11 20.63
CA ARG A 99 13.27 -21.57 20.71
C ARG A 99 14.64 -22.23 20.84
N ALA A 100 15.64 -21.72 20.10
CA ALA A 100 17.03 -22.17 20.22
C ALA A 100 17.63 -21.88 21.61
N ALA A 101 17.38 -20.69 22.16
CA ALA A 101 17.79 -20.32 23.51
C ALA A 101 17.12 -21.20 24.59
N ALA A 102 15.84 -21.53 24.42
CA ALA A 102 15.13 -22.46 25.31
C ALA A 102 15.70 -23.89 25.25
N ALA A 103 16.36 -24.26 24.14
CA ALA A 103 17.08 -25.53 23.98
C ALA A 103 18.55 -25.46 24.46
N SER A 104 18.92 -24.46 25.26
CA SER A 104 20.26 -24.28 25.84
C SER A 104 21.40 -24.12 24.83
N GLN A 105 21.12 -23.63 23.61
CA GLN A 105 22.18 -23.24 22.68
C GLN A 105 22.89 -21.97 23.17
N PRO A 106 24.23 -21.87 23.03
CA PRO A 106 24.98 -20.73 23.49
C PRO A 106 24.54 -19.45 22.75
N PRO A 107 24.33 -18.33 23.48
CA PRO A 107 23.87 -17.09 22.89
C PRO A 107 24.94 -16.51 21.95
N THR A 108 24.50 -16.06 20.77
CA THR A 108 25.32 -15.30 19.82
C THR A 108 25.06 -13.80 19.99
N VAL A 109 25.96 -12.94 19.50
CA VAL A 109 25.73 -11.47 19.50
C VAL A 109 24.38 -11.11 18.88
N GLY A 110 24.02 -11.76 17.76
CA GLY A 110 22.72 -11.56 17.12
C GLY A 110 21.52 -12.00 17.97
N SER A 111 21.69 -12.93 18.91
CA SER A 111 20.63 -13.32 19.85
C SER A 111 20.42 -12.29 20.96
N ILE A 112 21.48 -11.59 21.38
CA ILE A 112 21.41 -10.55 22.41
C ILE A 112 20.67 -9.33 21.87
N THR A 113 21.04 -8.83 20.68
CA THR A 113 20.36 -7.70 20.03
C THR A 113 18.87 -7.98 19.79
N ASP A 114 18.53 -9.21 19.40
CA ASP A 114 17.14 -9.59 19.20
C ASP A 114 16.35 -9.69 20.50
N ASN A 115 16.96 -10.11 21.61
CA ASN A 115 16.31 -10.10 22.92
C ASN A 115 15.91 -8.68 23.35
N PHE A 116 16.79 -7.69 23.14
CA PHE A 116 16.44 -6.28 23.38
C PHE A 116 15.31 -5.80 22.48
N ALA A 117 15.29 -6.22 21.20
CA ALA A 117 14.19 -5.91 20.30
C ALA A 117 12.87 -6.57 20.74
N VAL A 118 12.91 -7.77 21.32
CA VAL A 118 11.72 -8.45 21.87
C VAL A 118 11.18 -7.73 23.11
N LEU A 119 12.06 -7.17 23.96
CA LEU A 119 11.65 -6.36 25.11
C LEU A 119 10.96 -5.04 24.71
N SER A 120 11.18 -4.56 23.47
CA SER A 120 10.48 -3.39 22.93
C SER A 120 9.09 -3.69 22.35
N LEU A 121 8.69 -4.97 22.27
CA LEU A 121 7.32 -5.35 21.92
C LEU A 121 6.44 -5.11 23.16
N THR A 122 5.47 -4.20 23.05
CA THR A 122 4.56 -3.76 24.14
C THR A 122 4.05 -4.92 25.00
N ASP A 123 4.13 -4.75 26.33
CA ASP A 123 3.79 -5.71 27.39
C ASP A 123 2.29 -6.01 27.56
N GLY A 124 1.53 -6.10 26.47
CA GLY A 124 0.07 -6.18 26.49
C GLY A 124 -0.52 -7.41 27.17
N ASP A 125 0.26 -8.44 27.47
CA ASP A 125 -0.08 -9.48 28.45
C ASP A 125 1.24 -10.09 28.95
N GLY A 126 1.47 -10.07 30.27
CA GLY A 126 2.71 -10.44 30.94
C GLY A 126 3.11 -11.92 30.79
N GLY A 127 3.52 -12.30 29.59
CA GLY A 127 3.94 -13.65 29.21
C GLY A 127 5.44 -13.77 28.91
N THR A 128 5.86 -14.99 28.57
CA THR A 128 7.24 -15.27 28.15
C THR A 128 7.61 -14.47 26.88
N PRO A 129 8.90 -14.19 26.63
CA PRO A 129 9.36 -13.54 25.40
C PRO A 129 8.82 -14.20 24.12
N LEU A 130 8.64 -15.53 24.14
CA LEU A 130 8.09 -16.29 23.02
C LEU A 130 6.60 -16.01 22.78
N ALA A 131 5.81 -15.83 23.84
CA ALA A 131 4.41 -15.45 23.74
C ALA A 131 4.26 -14.06 23.08
N ARG A 132 5.05 -13.08 23.53
CA ARG A 132 5.06 -11.72 22.94
C ARG A 132 5.34 -11.72 21.44
N VAL A 133 6.32 -12.51 20.98
CA VAL A 133 6.63 -12.62 19.54
C VAL A 133 5.49 -13.27 18.77
N ARG A 134 4.85 -14.32 19.31
CA ARG A 134 3.69 -14.98 18.68
C ARG A 134 2.49 -14.06 18.56
N ASP A 135 2.21 -13.28 19.59
CA ASP A 135 1.10 -12.31 19.56
C ASP A 135 1.39 -11.17 18.58
N ALA A 136 2.64 -10.71 18.49
CA ALA A 136 3.06 -9.76 17.47
C ALA A 136 2.92 -10.33 16.05
N ILE A 137 3.21 -11.63 15.83
CA ILE A 137 2.98 -12.32 14.55
C ILE A 137 1.48 -12.35 14.22
N ASN A 138 0.64 -12.77 15.17
CA ASN A 138 -0.81 -12.82 15.01
C ASN A 138 -1.40 -11.45 14.69
N THR A 139 -0.96 -10.42 15.40
CA THR A 139 -1.36 -9.03 15.18
C THR A 139 -0.95 -8.54 13.79
N CYS A 140 0.28 -8.86 13.36
CA CYS A 140 0.78 -8.54 12.02
C CYS A 140 -0.08 -9.21 10.93
N ILE A 141 -0.47 -10.47 11.12
CA ILE A 141 -1.34 -11.22 10.20
C ILE A 141 -2.76 -10.61 10.17
N LYS A 142 -3.34 -10.29 11.34
CA LYS A 142 -4.67 -9.66 11.46
C LYS A 142 -4.73 -8.29 10.78
N HIS A 143 -3.73 -7.43 10.96
CA HIS A 143 -3.70 -6.13 10.27
C HIS A 143 -3.66 -6.27 8.75
N ARG A 144 -3.00 -7.31 8.21
CA ARG A 144 -2.99 -7.58 6.77
C ARG A 144 -4.36 -8.02 6.24
N THR A 145 -5.14 -8.76 7.02
CA THR A 145 -6.48 -9.20 6.59
C THR A 145 -7.47 -8.04 6.56
N VAL A 146 -7.31 -7.06 7.46
CA VAL A 146 -8.15 -5.85 7.51
C VAL A 146 -7.75 -4.83 6.43
N ALA A 147 -6.46 -4.71 6.09
CA ALA A 147 -5.96 -3.76 5.09
C ALA A 147 -6.18 -4.20 3.61
N LYS A 148 -6.97 -5.25 3.36
CA LYS A 148 -7.29 -5.77 2.02
C LYS A 148 -8.53 -5.09 1.46
#